data_AF-A0A078J5C2-F1
#
_entry.id   AF-A0A078J5C2-F1
#
_cell.length_a   1.000
_cell.length_b   1.000
_cell.length_c   1.000
_cell.angle_alpha   90.00
_cell.angle_beta   90.00
_cell.angle_gamma   90.00
#
_symmetry.space_group_name_H-M   'P 1'
#
loop_
_entity.id
_entity.type
_entity.pdbx_description
1 polymer ?
#
loop_
_entity_poly.entity_id
_entity_poly.type
_entity_poly.pdbx_seq_one_letter_code
_entity_poly.pdbx_strand_id
1 'polypeptide(L)'
;MEARFSIDPILRLIAALSRDLKDDFAPFLPRVVNSLVVLLNNGGQKDAETIEQIFTSWSEIIENLRFCFSRDIQGALRNTPVTLSMKKYQDRCHVCWI
;
A
#
# COMPACT_ATOMS: atom_id res chain seq x y z
N MET A 1 -17.62 15.84 4.98
CA MET A 1 -17.38 15.16 3.69
C MET A 1 -16.22 15.85 2.97
N GLU A 2 -15.09 16.06 3.67
CA GLU A 2 -13.97 16.90 3.18
C GLU A 2 -12.68 16.11 2.91
N ALA A 3 -12.52 14.91 3.49
CA ALA A 3 -11.31 14.10 3.35
C ALA A 3 -11.21 13.34 2.02
N ARG A 4 -12.20 13.46 1.13
CA ARG A 4 -12.23 12.77 -0.18
C ARG A 4 -11.14 13.27 -1.11
N PHE A 5 -10.91 14.58 -1.10
CA PHE A 5 -9.96 15.25 -2.00
C PHE A 5 -8.50 15.21 -1.52
N SER A 6 -8.25 14.71 -0.29
CA SER A 6 -6.91 14.70 0.31
C SER A 6 -6.25 13.32 0.27
N ILE A 7 -6.96 12.26 -0.10
CA ILE A 7 -6.44 10.88 -0.06
C ILE A 7 -5.37 10.67 -1.13
N ASP A 8 -5.64 11.01 -2.39
CA ASP A 8 -4.67 10.86 -3.48
C ASP A 8 -3.33 11.59 -3.21
N PRO A 9 -3.31 12.89 -2.81
CA PRO A 9 -2.07 13.57 -2.48
C PRO A 9 -1.28 12.90 -1.35
N ILE A 10 -1.95 12.40 -0.32
CA ILE A 10 -1.31 11.72 0.81
C ILE A 10 -0.71 10.39 0.36
N LEU A 11 -1.46 9.59 -0.42
CA LEU A 11 -1.01 8.32 -0.95
C LEU A 11 0.21 8.48 -1.88
N ARG A 12 0.18 9.49 -2.76
CA ARG A 12 1.32 9.86 -3.60
C ARG A 12 2.54 10.29 -2.79
N LEU A 13 2.34 11.05 -1.71
CA LEU A 13 3.42 11.43 -0.81
C LEU A 13 4.05 10.21 -0.13
N ILE A 14 3.23 9.27 0.35
CA ILE A 14 3.72 8.01 0.95
C ILE A 14 4.50 7.19 -0.08
N ALA A 15 4.01 7.10 -1.32
CA ALA A 15 4.72 6.44 -2.40
C ALA A 15 6.08 7.11 -2.71
N ALA A 16 6.12 8.45 -2.79
CA ALA A 16 7.37 9.18 -2.95
C ALA A 16 8.35 8.95 -1.79
N LEU A 17 7.87 8.96 -0.54
CA LEU A 17 8.68 8.65 0.64
C LEU A 17 9.25 7.23 0.60
N SER A 18 8.49 6.25 0.10
CA SER A 18 8.99 4.88 -0.04
C SER A 18 10.15 4.77 -1.03
N ARG A 19 10.12 5.57 -2.11
CA ARG A 19 11.20 5.67 -3.11
C ARG A 19 12.44 6.35 -2.54
N ASP A 20 12.24 7.38 -1.74
CA ASP A 20 13.32 8.22 -1.23
C ASP A 20 14.04 7.55 -0.03
N LEU A 21 13.30 6.87 0.85
CA LEU A 21 13.82 6.21 2.05
C LEU A 21 14.21 4.74 1.85
N LYS A 22 13.65 4.02 0.86
CA LYS A 22 13.99 2.63 0.51
C LYS A 22 14.05 1.68 1.72
N ASP A 23 15.25 1.20 2.08
CA ASP A 23 15.45 0.23 3.17
C ASP A 23 14.96 0.79 4.52
N ASP A 24 15.12 2.10 4.74
CA ASP A 24 14.67 2.78 5.97
C ASP A 24 13.14 2.91 6.06
N PHE A 25 12.43 2.71 4.94
CA PHE A 25 10.96 2.72 4.90
C PHE A 25 10.35 1.37 5.31
N ALA A 26 11.08 0.27 5.15
CA ALA A 26 10.61 -1.09 5.43
C ALA A 26 9.98 -1.28 6.83
N PRO A 27 10.51 -0.74 7.95
CA PRO A 27 9.87 -0.90 9.27
C PRO A 27 8.53 -0.17 9.40
N PHE A 28 8.24 0.81 8.54
CA PHE A 28 6.98 1.56 8.55
C PHE A 28 5.88 0.90 7.71
N LEU A 29 6.23 -0.05 6.83
CA LEU A 29 5.30 -0.75 5.95
C LEU A 29 4.09 -1.36 6.67
N PRO A 30 4.25 -2.09 7.80
CA PRO A 30 3.12 -2.71 8.48
C PRO A 30 2.08 -1.68 8.95
N ARG A 31 2.56 -0.50 9.37
CA ARG A 31 1.71 0.60 9.83
C ARG A 31 0.96 1.24 8.66
N VAL A 32 1.63 1.46 7.53
CA VAL A 32 1.00 1.99 6.31
C VAL A 32 -0.10 1.04 5.84
N VAL A 33 0.18 -0.26 5.74
CA VAL A 33 -0.82 -1.25 5.34
C VAL A 33 -2.01 -1.28 6.28
N ASN A 34 -1.78 -1.28 7.59
CA ASN A 34 -2.88 -1.26 8.55
C ASN A 34 -3.78 -0.02 8.36
N SER A 35 -3.19 1.15 8.12
CA SER A 35 -3.94 2.38 7.82
C SER A 35 -4.73 2.27 6.51
N LEU A 36 -4.17 1.67 5.45
CA LEU A 36 -4.87 1.44 4.18
C LEU A 36 -6.04 0.46 4.35
N VAL A 37 -5.87 -0.61 5.12
CA VAL A 37 -6.94 -1.58 5.43
C VAL A 37 -8.07 -0.92 6.24
N VAL A 38 -7.72 -0.10 7.24
CA VAL A 38 -8.71 0.68 8.02
C VAL A 38 -9.44 1.67 7.12
N LEU A 39 -8.74 2.33 6.19
CA LEU A 39 -9.34 3.26 5.22
C LEU A 39 -10.34 2.55 4.29
N LEU A 40 -9.97 1.37 3.78
CA LEU A 40 -10.86 0.53 2.97
C LEU A 40 -12.11 0.11 3.75
N ASN A 41 -11.95 -0.37 4.99
CA ASN A 41 -13.05 -0.82 5.83
C ASN A 41 -14.00 0.31 6.28
N ASN A 42 -13.48 1.52 6.48
CA ASN A 42 -14.27 2.66 6.96
C ASN A 42 -15.00 3.44 5.86
N GLY A 43 -14.96 2.97 4.61
CA GLY A 43 -15.72 3.57 3.51
C GLY A 43 -14.94 3.80 2.22
N GLY A 44 -13.65 3.45 2.17
CA GLY A 44 -12.86 3.48 0.93
C GLY A 44 -13.40 2.54 -0.16
N GLN A 45 -14.19 1.51 0.20
CA GLN A 45 -14.84 0.63 -0.78
C GLN A 45 -16.07 1.23 -1.50
N LYS A 46 -16.53 2.43 -1.11
CA LYS A 46 -17.76 3.02 -1.66
C LYS A 46 -17.53 3.78 -2.97
N ASP A 47 -16.28 4.01 -3.34
CA ASP A 47 -15.89 4.81 -4.49
C ASP A 47 -14.75 4.13 -5.26
N ALA A 48 -14.97 3.85 -6.54
CA ALA A 48 -14.04 3.08 -7.36
C ALA A 48 -12.72 3.84 -7.58
N GLU A 49 -12.78 5.17 -7.70
CA GLU A 49 -11.60 6.02 -7.86
C GLU A 49 -10.70 5.96 -6.61
N THR A 50 -11.31 6.02 -5.41
CA THR A 50 -10.56 5.86 -4.14
C THR A 50 -9.88 4.50 -4.04
N ILE A 51 -10.55 3.41 -4.48
CA ILE A 51 -9.96 2.06 -4.51
C ILE A 51 -8.74 2.04 -5.44
N GLU A 52 -8.89 2.58 -6.66
CA GLU A 52 -7.83 2.64 -7.66
C GLU A 52 -6.61 3.43 -7.15
N GLN A 53 -6.83 4.58 -6.51
CA GLN A 53 -5.77 5.40 -5.93
C GLN A 53 -5.00 4.65 -4.83
N ILE A 54 -5.72 3.94 -3.95
CA ILE A 54 -5.12 3.12 -2.88
C ILE A 54 -4.26 2.00 -3.46
N PHE A 55 -4.78 1.25 -4.43
CA PHE A 55 -4.07 0.11 -5.01
C PHE A 55 -2.91 0.55 -5.93
N THR A 56 -3.05 1.67 -6.63
CA THR A 56 -1.97 2.27 -7.44
C THR A 56 -0.81 2.67 -6.55
N SER A 57 -1.09 3.46 -5.51
CA SER A 57 -0.05 3.90 -4.55
C SER A 57 0.59 2.72 -3.82
N TRP A 58 -0.20 1.71 -3.43
CA TRP A 58 0.34 0.50 -2.82
C TRP A 58 1.29 -0.27 -3.75
N SER A 59 0.94 -0.37 -5.04
CA SER A 59 1.78 -1.03 -6.03
C SER A 59 3.10 -0.30 -6.24
N GLU A 60 3.07 1.03 -6.32
CA GLU A 60 4.28 1.87 -6.38
C GLU A 60 5.18 1.67 -5.14
N ILE A 61 4.60 1.63 -3.94
CA ILE A 61 5.36 1.39 -2.69
C ILE A 61 6.06 0.03 -2.73
N ILE A 62 5.35 -1.03 -3.14
CA ILE A 62 5.93 -2.38 -3.23
C ILE A 62 7.01 -2.44 -4.33
N GLU A 63 6.82 -1.76 -5.45
CA GLU A 63 7.81 -1.69 -6.53
C GLU A 63 9.09 -0.99 -6.07
N ASN A 64 8.98 0.16 -5.40
CA ASN A 64 10.11 0.90 -4.84
C ASN A 64 10.92 0.05 -3.84
N LEU A 65 10.24 -0.81 -3.09
CA LEU A 65 10.84 -1.67 -2.06
C LEU A 65 11.26 -3.04 -2.57
N ARG A 66 10.94 -3.39 -3.82
CA ARG A 66 11.32 -4.67 -4.42
C ARG A 66 12.83 -4.90 -4.36
N PHE A 67 13.62 -3.83 -4.53
CA PHE A 67 15.07 -3.89 -4.42
C PHE A 67 15.53 -4.18 -2.98
N CYS A 68 14.88 -3.60 -1.98
CA CYS A 68 15.12 -3.83 -0.56
C CYS A 68 14.88 -5.31 -0.18
N PHE A 69 13.75 -5.86 -0.63
CA PHE A 69 13.37 -7.25 -0.38
C PHE A 69 14.31 -8.28 -1.05
N SER A 70 14.95 -7.93 -2.17
CA SER A 70 15.94 -8.79 -2.82
C SER A 70 17.27 -8.87 -2.07
N ARG A 71 17.64 -7.83 -1.31
CA ARG A 71 18.88 -7.78 -0.51
C ARG A 71 18.72 -8.38 0.88
N ASP A 72 17.51 -8.30 1.45
CA ASP A 72 17.21 -8.85 2.77
C ASP A 72 15.99 -9.81 2.72
N ILE A 73 16.27 -11.06 2.35
CA ILE A 73 15.28 -12.14 2.28
C ILE A 73 14.65 -12.41 3.67
N GLN A 74 15.38 -12.18 4.76
CA GLN A 74 14.85 -12.36 6.12
C GLN A 74 13.90 -11.22 6.52
N GLY A 75 14.23 -9.98 6.18
CA GLY A 75 13.33 -8.83 6.28
C GLY A 75 12.06 -8.99 5.43
N ALA A 76 12.20 -9.56 4.23
CA ALA A 76 11.07 -9.90 3.34
C ALA A 76 10.10 -10.91 3.96
N LEU A 77 10.65 -11.97 4.58
CA LEU A 77 9.89 -13.02 5.25
C LEU A 77 9.12 -12.50 6.48
N ARG A 78 9.70 -11.53 7.20
CA ARG A 78 9.05 -10.91 8.37
C ARG A 78 7.87 -10.00 7.99
N ASN A 79 7.93 -9.41 6.80
CA ASN A 79 6.90 -8.52 6.26
C ASN A 79 5.87 -9.25 5.38
N THR A 80 6.06 -10.55 5.10
CA THR A 80 5.12 -11.36 4.28
C THR A 80 3.69 -11.41 4.82
N PRO A 81 3.42 -11.44 6.14
CA PRO A 81 2.05 -11.40 6.65
C PRO A 81 1.29 -10.12 6.25
N VAL A 82 2.02 -9.02 6.12
CA VAL A 82 1.49 -7.70 5.73
C VAL A 82 1.11 -7.71 4.25
N THR A 83 1.96 -8.26 3.39
CA THR A 83 1.70 -8.40 1.95
C THR A 83 0.53 -9.33 1.65
N LEU A 84 0.39 -10.42 2.42
CA LEU A 84 -0.74 -11.35 2.31
C LEU A 84 -2.07 -10.70 2.69
N SER A 85 -2.05 -9.73 3.61
CA SER A 85 -3.26 -9.03 4.05
C SER A 85 -3.84 -8.16 2.93
N MET A 86 -3.00 -7.37 2.25
CA MET A 86 -3.43 -6.55 1.10
C MET A 86 -3.83 -7.42 -0.10
N LYS A 87 -3.10 -8.51 -0.35
CA LYS A 87 -3.42 -9.45 -1.44
C LYS A 87 -4.81 -10.08 -1.28
N LYS A 88 -5.21 -10.44 -0.05
CA LYS A 88 -6.57 -10.91 0.25
C LYS A 88 -7.67 -9.88 -0.02
N TYR A 89 -7.38 -8.57 0.05
CA TYR A 89 -8.33 -7.53 -0.33
C TYR A 89 -8.35 -7.35 -1.86
N GLN A 90 -7.19 -7.42 -2.50
CA GLN A 90 -7.05 -7.37 -3.96
C GLN A 90 -7.75 -8.55 -4.66
N ASP A 91 -7.76 -9.75 -4.08
CA ASP A 91 -8.48 -10.90 -4.65
C ASP A 91 -10.01 -10.82 -4.42
N ARG A 92 -10.45 -10.04 -3.41
CA ARG A 92 -11.86 -9.90 -3.03
C ARG A 92 -12.56 -8.79 -3.81
N CYS A 93 -11.85 -7.72 -4.11
CA CYS A 93 -12.24 -6.73 -5.10
C CYS A 93 -11.79 -7.29 -6.45
N HIS A 94 -12.66 -7.85 -7.30
CA HIS A 94 -12.31 -8.35 -8.63
C HIS A 94 -11.77 -7.20 -9.53
N VAL A 95 -10.56 -6.72 -9.28
CA VAL A 95 -9.89 -5.71 -10.11
C VAL A 95 -8.80 -6.44 -10.86
N CYS A 96 -9.17 -6.84 -12.07
CA CYS A 96 -8.27 -7.40 -13.06
C CYS A 96 -7.23 -6.32 -13.39
N TRP A 97 -5.99 -6.52 -12.99
CA TRP A 97 -4.85 -5.72 -13.44
C TRP A 97 -3.77 -6.68 -13.93
N ILE A 98 -3.83 -6.96 -15.24
CA ILE A 98 -2.67 -7.21 -16.10
C ILE A 98 -2.48 -5.94 -16.92
#